data_AF-A0AAN8PPC0-F1
#
_entry.id   AF-A0AAN8PPC0-F1
#
_cell.length_a   1.000
_cell.length_b   1.000
_cell.length_c   1.000
_cell.angle_alpha   90.00
_cell.angle_beta   90.00
_cell.angle_gamma   90.00
#
_symmetry.space_group_name_H-M   'P 1'
#
loop_
_entity.id
_entity.type
_entity.pdbx_description
1 polymer ?
#
loop_
_entity_poly.entity_id
_entity_poly.type
_entity_poly.pdbx_seq_one_letter_code
_entity_poly.pdbx_strand_id
1 'polypeptide(L)'
;MDDFFRNITDCPTSTTLTDFDDNGDSGTSLKAPVTLGSSFTNSDFMTNIDDLRLYQAAIKADKEKCITPLVKEELRIFIEHKRCGEGKDMPHVDFNKPKHHELTPDEIKKRERRKEQNRRAALRCRMKKKDVKMKKEEEFTRLRRENKDLDGEVQKISQDILDLKRVLNCHLSSGDCHIGGITEGIRTDDCQPPTSFSEKQLERSDPCNTENNALHDDEKDFFDLEFLPDDFLQ
;
A
#
# COMPACT_ATOMS: atom_id res chain seq x y z
N MET A 1 38.78 6.52 -28.11
CA MET A 1 38.40 7.41 -27.00
C MET A 1 37.20 6.75 -26.34
N ASP A 2 37.43 5.56 -25.81
CA ASP A 2 36.37 4.62 -25.44
C ASP A 2 36.89 3.87 -24.24
N ASP A 3 36.60 4.37 -23.03
CA ASP A 3 36.71 3.65 -21.74
C ASP A 3 36.33 4.59 -20.57
N PHE A 4 35.09 5.12 -20.56
CA PHE A 4 34.61 5.96 -19.45
C PHE A 4 33.33 5.49 -18.77
N PHE A 5 32.83 4.29 -19.08
CA PHE A 5 31.64 3.73 -18.45
C PHE A 5 31.90 2.36 -17.83
N ARG A 6 32.61 2.34 -16.71
CA ARG A 6 32.55 1.23 -15.75
C ARG A 6 32.41 1.75 -14.33
N ASN A 7 31.51 1.10 -13.61
CA ASN A 7 31.37 1.03 -12.15
C ASN A 7 30.82 2.25 -11.41
N ILE A 8 29.48 2.34 -11.40
CA ILE A 8 28.76 2.74 -10.19
C ILE A 8 27.79 1.61 -9.85
N THR A 9 28.35 0.53 -9.32
CA THR A 9 27.63 -0.46 -8.52
C THR A 9 28.04 -0.26 -7.06
N ASP A 10 27.13 -0.60 -6.16
CA ASP A 10 27.32 -0.70 -4.70
C ASP A 10 26.78 0.50 -3.90
N CYS A 11 25.44 0.58 -3.83
CA CYS A 11 24.75 1.18 -2.69
C CYS A 11 24.20 0.02 -1.82
N PRO A 12 24.80 -0.30 -0.65
CA PRO A 12 24.25 -1.31 0.24
C PRO A 12 23.03 -0.74 0.97
N THR A 13 21.83 -1.17 0.58
CA THR A 13 20.61 -1.06 1.36
C THR A 13 20.57 -2.18 2.40
N SER A 14 20.93 -1.89 3.65
CA SER A 14 20.39 -2.63 4.79
C SER A 14 20.60 -1.83 6.06
N THR A 15 19.54 -1.21 6.56
CA THR A 15 19.44 -0.86 7.97
C THR A 15 18.08 -1.32 8.43
N THR A 16 18.13 -2.45 9.10
CA THR A 16 17.06 -3.15 9.78
C THR A 16 16.40 -2.21 10.79
N LEU A 17 15.11 -1.97 10.57
CA LEU A 17 14.19 -1.32 11.49
C LEU A 17 14.00 -2.27 12.69
N THR A 18 14.76 -2.08 13.76
CA THR A 18 14.56 -2.76 15.04
C THR A 18 13.65 -1.87 15.91
N ASP A 19 12.46 -2.40 16.18
CA ASP A 19 11.80 -2.47 17.49
C ASP A 19 11.89 -1.22 18.39
N PHE A 20 10.80 -0.46 18.41
CA PHE A 20 10.52 0.50 19.47
C PHE A 20 10.01 -0.25 20.70
N ASP A 21 10.89 -0.42 21.68
CA ASP A 21 10.53 -0.91 23.01
C ASP A 21 9.63 0.11 23.75
N ASP A 22 8.41 -0.34 24.03
CA ASP A 22 7.37 0.37 24.77
C ASP A 22 7.66 0.28 26.28
N ASN A 23 8.50 1.19 26.78
CA ASN A 23 8.79 1.33 28.22
C ASN A 23 7.80 2.30 28.87
N GLY A 24 6.64 1.78 29.28
CA GLY A 24 5.70 2.46 30.18
C GLY A 24 6.11 2.29 31.64
N ASP A 25 6.96 3.19 32.15
CA ASP A 25 7.33 3.30 33.57
C ASP A 25 6.73 4.56 34.23
N SER A 26 6.48 4.38 35.52
CA SER A 26 6.26 5.36 36.59
C SER A 26 4.85 5.92 36.76
N GLY A 27 4.12 5.22 37.63
CA GLY A 27 3.05 5.82 38.41
C GLY A 27 3.57 6.98 39.27
N THR A 28 2.81 8.07 39.28
CA THR A 28 2.87 9.06 40.34
C THR A 28 1.52 9.19 41.00
N SER A 29 1.47 8.68 42.22
CA SER A 29 0.45 8.87 43.24
C SER A 29 0.19 10.35 43.47
N LEU A 30 -1.00 10.84 43.11
CA LEU A 30 -1.47 12.16 43.53
C LEU A 30 -2.39 11.99 44.76
N LYS A 31 -1.91 12.55 45.87
CA LYS A 31 -2.60 12.68 47.15
C LYS A 31 -3.67 13.78 47.07
N ALA A 32 -4.89 13.42 47.47
CA ALA A 32 -5.88 14.11 48.31
C ALA A 32 -6.13 15.66 48.20
N PRO A 33 -7.36 16.12 48.54
CA PRO A 33 -7.95 17.35 48.02
C PRO A 33 -7.55 18.60 48.81
N VAL A 34 -7.32 19.71 48.11
CA VAL A 34 -7.07 21.02 48.71
C VAL A 34 -8.36 21.83 48.68
N THR A 35 -8.70 22.33 49.86
CA THR A 35 -9.77 23.25 50.26
C THR A 35 -10.13 24.35 49.24
N LEU A 36 -11.39 24.31 48.78
CA LEU A 36 -12.04 25.40 48.04
C LEU A 36 -12.60 26.42 49.05
N GLY A 37 -11.91 27.56 49.13
CA GLY A 37 -12.32 28.71 49.92
C GLY A 37 -11.72 29.97 49.33
N SER A 38 -12.30 30.47 48.24
CA SER A 38 -12.08 31.84 47.77
C SER A 38 -13.25 32.27 46.91
N SER A 39 -14.05 33.18 47.45
CA SER A 39 -15.09 33.94 46.78
C SER A 39 -14.52 34.75 45.62
N PHE A 40 -14.71 34.27 44.39
CA PHE A 40 -14.41 35.01 43.18
C PHE A 40 -15.66 35.80 42.78
N THR A 41 -15.55 37.13 42.73
CA THR A 41 -16.65 38.03 42.36
C THR A 41 -16.94 37.93 40.85
N ASN A 42 -18.21 37.76 40.51
CA ASN A 42 -18.76 37.58 39.15
C ASN A 42 -18.70 38.85 38.24
N SER A 43 -17.64 39.66 38.28
CA SER A 43 -17.58 40.90 37.46
C SER A 43 -16.66 40.85 36.23
N ASP A 44 -15.91 39.76 36.00
CA ASP A 44 -15.02 39.64 34.81
C ASP A 44 -15.66 38.87 33.64
N PHE A 45 -16.98 38.58 33.70
CA PHE A 45 -17.60 37.61 32.81
C PHE A 45 -17.93 38.09 31.38
N MET A 46 -17.98 39.38 31.03
CA MET A 46 -18.66 39.77 29.77
C MET A 46 -18.02 40.91 28.98
N THR A 47 -16.76 40.76 28.57
CA THR A 47 -16.24 41.38 27.32
C THR A 47 -15.24 40.44 26.61
N ASN A 48 -15.62 39.17 26.52
CA ASN A 48 -14.78 38.05 26.09
C ASN A 48 -14.69 37.97 24.55
N ILE A 49 -13.74 38.70 23.95
CA ILE A 49 -13.45 38.66 22.50
C ILE A 49 -13.14 37.24 22.02
N ASP A 50 -12.61 36.39 22.91
CA ASP A 50 -12.31 34.98 22.62
C ASP A 50 -13.56 34.12 22.47
N ASP A 51 -14.66 34.48 23.14
CA ASP A 51 -15.95 33.78 23.04
C ASP A 51 -16.61 34.02 21.67
N LEU A 52 -16.45 35.22 21.10
CA LEU A 52 -16.96 35.52 19.76
C LEU A 52 -16.22 34.74 18.67
N ARG A 53 -14.90 34.56 18.79
CA ARG A 53 -14.11 33.81 17.82
C ARG A 53 -14.35 32.30 17.93
N LEU A 54 -14.47 31.79 19.15
CA LEU A 54 -14.80 30.39 19.39
C LEU A 54 -16.19 30.05 18.82
N TYR A 55 -17.17 30.95 19.01
CA TYR A 55 -18.50 30.81 18.41
C TYR A 55 -18.45 30.80 16.87
N GLN A 56 -17.66 31.69 16.25
CA GLN A 56 -17.45 31.68 14.81
C GLN A 56 -16.80 30.37 14.31
N ALA A 57 -15.83 29.84 15.06
CA ALA A 57 -15.21 28.56 14.75
C ALA A 57 -16.21 27.38 14.82
N ALA A 58 -17.12 27.40 15.80
CA ALA A 58 -18.18 26.41 15.92
C ALA A 58 -19.14 26.42 14.71
N ILE A 59 -19.63 27.61 14.31
CA ILE A 59 -20.46 27.76 13.10
C ILE A 59 -19.72 27.22 11.87
N LYS A 60 -18.42 27.51 11.75
CA LYS A 60 -17.61 27.06 10.61
C LYS A 60 -17.44 25.54 10.60
N ALA A 61 -17.19 24.93 11.75
CA ALA A 61 -17.08 23.49 11.89
C ALA A 61 -18.39 22.78 11.50
N ASP A 62 -19.54 23.32 11.94
CA ASP A 62 -20.85 22.79 11.59
C ASP A 62 -21.16 22.90 10.09
N LYS A 63 -20.72 23.99 9.45
CA LYS A 63 -20.89 24.21 8.02
C LYS A 63 -19.98 23.31 7.18
N GLU A 64 -18.72 23.19 7.56
CA GLU A 64 -17.69 22.40 6.84
C GLU A 64 -17.72 20.91 7.21
N LYS A 65 -18.50 20.53 8.22
CA LYS A 65 -18.57 19.18 8.79
C LYS A 65 -17.19 18.61 9.13
N CYS A 66 -16.30 19.47 9.64
CA CYS A 66 -14.97 19.07 10.08
C CYS A 66 -14.60 19.79 11.39
N ILE A 67 -13.88 19.10 12.28
CA ILE A 67 -13.51 19.61 13.61
C ILE A 67 -12.36 20.64 13.58
N THR A 68 -11.66 20.71 12.46
CA THR A 68 -10.45 21.53 12.26
C THR A 68 -10.59 23.01 12.67
N PRO A 69 -11.72 23.72 12.42
CA PRO A 69 -11.87 25.11 12.85
C PRO A 69 -11.82 25.29 14.37
N LEU A 70 -12.43 24.36 15.13
CA LEU A 70 -12.44 24.40 16.59
C LEU A 70 -11.06 24.12 17.17
N VAL A 71 -10.38 23.08 16.69
CA VAL A 71 -9.02 22.71 17.12
C VAL A 71 -8.03 23.85 16.89
N LYS A 72 -8.19 24.60 15.79
CA LYS A 72 -7.34 25.77 15.51
C LYS A 72 -7.52 26.89 16.53
N GLU A 73 -8.75 27.16 16.95
CA GLU A 73 -9.01 28.23 17.91
C GLU A 73 -8.57 27.80 19.32
N GLU A 74 -8.81 26.54 19.70
CA GLU A 74 -8.29 25.98 20.97
C GLU A 74 -6.76 26.08 21.05
N LEU A 75 -6.07 25.66 19.99
CA LEU A 75 -4.61 25.73 19.93
C LEU A 75 -4.10 27.17 19.97
N ARG A 76 -4.82 28.11 19.32
CA ARG A 76 -4.51 29.54 19.36
C ARG A 76 -4.58 30.08 20.79
N ILE A 77 -5.69 29.82 21.49
CA ILE A 77 -5.90 30.26 22.88
C ILE A 77 -4.84 29.66 23.79
N PHE A 78 -4.53 28.36 23.63
CA PHE A 78 -3.50 27.70 24.43
C PHE A 78 -2.12 28.33 24.23
N ILE A 79 -1.73 28.61 22.99
CA ILE A 79 -0.45 29.26 22.67
C ILE A 79 -0.41 30.67 23.28
N GLU A 80 -1.48 31.44 23.14
CA GLU A 80 -1.59 32.80 23.69
C GLU A 80 -1.46 32.80 25.21
N HIS A 81 -2.23 31.95 25.89
CA HIS A 81 -2.17 31.81 27.35
C HIS A 81 -0.77 31.38 27.83
N LYS A 82 -0.16 30.41 27.16
CA LYS A 82 1.20 29.95 27.49
C LYS A 82 2.24 31.05 27.32
N ARG A 83 2.16 31.84 26.23
CA ARG A 83 3.11 32.93 25.98
C ARG A 83 2.96 34.07 26.97
N CYS A 84 1.72 34.46 27.30
CA CYS A 84 1.44 35.45 28.34
C CYS A 84 1.98 35.00 29.70
N GLY A 85 1.81 33.72 30.06
CA GLY A 85 2.37 33.15 31.30
C GLY A 85 3.90 33.15 31.34
N GLU A 86 4.56 33.09 30.18
CA GLU A 86 6.02 33.23 30.04
C GLU A 86 6.48 34.69 29.89
N GLY A 87 5.57 35.67 29.93
CA GLY A 87 5.87 37.10 29.75
C GLY A 87 6.31 37.48 28.33
N LYS A 88 5.95 36.68 27.32
CA LYS A 88 6.31 36.91 25.91
C LYS A 88 5.12 37.50 25.15
N ASP A 89 5.38 38.53 24.36
CA ASP A 89 4.36 39.10 23.47
C ASP A 89 3.93 38.13 22.37
N MET A 90 2.72 38.33 21.84
CA MET A 90 2.22 37.56 20.70
C MET A 90 3.02 37.85 19.43
N PRO A 91 3.45 36.82 18.68
CA PRO A 91 4.22 37.01 17.47
C PRO A 91 3.33 37.63 16.40
N HIS A 92 3.68 38.84 15.97
CA HIS A 92 3.07 39.47 14.82
C HIS A 92 3.56 38.77 13.55
N VAL A 93 2.65 38.08 12.84
CA VAL A 93 2.96 37.42 11.57
C VAL A 93 2.60 38.38 10.44
N ASP A 94 3.61 39.05 9.90
CA ASP A 94 3.45 39.84 8.68
C ASP A 94 3.26 38.91 7.48
N PHE A 95 2.02 38.81 7.00
CA PHE A 95 1.71 38.12 5.74
C PHE A 95 2.11 38.98 4.54
N ASN A 96 3.42 39.21 4.41
CA ASN A 96 3.97 39.87 3.24
C ASN A 96 3.74 39.00 2.00
N LYS A 97 3.21 39.60 0.94
CA LYS A 97 3.08 38.91 -0.35
C LYS A 97 4.48 38.43 -0.79
N PRO A 98 4.63 37.16 -1.20
CA PRO A 98 5.92 36.64 -1.63
C PRO A 98 6.46 37.50 -2.78
N LYS A 99 7.69 37.98 -2.64
CA LYS A 99 8.35 38.79 -3.67
C LYS A 99 8.68 37.88 -4.85
N HIS A 100 8.11 38.19 -6.01
CA HIS A 100 8.42 37.48 -7.26
C HIS A 100 9.72 38.05 -7.83
N HIS A 101 10.78 37.25 -7.85
CA HIS A 101 12.04 37.63 -8.49
C HIS A 101 12.06 37.06 -9.92
N GLU A 102 12.37 37.92 -10.89
CA GLU A 102 12.62 37.48 -12.27
C GLU A 102 13.89 36.62 -12.30
N LEU A 103 13.82 35.51 -13.02
CA LEU A 103 14.93 34.56 -13.08
C LEU A 103 15.99 35.09 -14.02
N THR A 104 17.25 34.94 -13.59
CA THR A 104 18.39 35.17 -14.46
C THR A 104 18.41 34.14 -15.61
N PRO A 105 19.00 34.47 -16.77
CA PRO A 105 19.07 33.56 -17.91
C PRO A 105 19.76 32.22 -17.56
N ASP A 106 20.72 32.23 -16.62
CA ASP A 106 21.41 31.02 -16.16
C ASP A 106 20.50 30.12 -15.30
N GLU A 107 19.64 30.72 -14.48
CA GLU A 107 18.63 29.99 -13.71
C GLU A 107 17.60 29.33 -14.61
N ILE A 108 17.22 30.00 -15.70
CA ILE A 108 16.32 29.44 -16.73
C ILE A 108 16.97 28.22 -17.39
N LYS A 109 18.22 28.31 -17.83
CA LYS A 109 18.95 27.17 -18.42
C LYS A 109 19.06 25.99 -17.44
N LYS A 110 19.36 26.26 -16.17
CA LYS A 110 19.44 25.23 -15.12
C LYS A 110 18.08 24.56 -14.87
N ARG A 111 17.00 25.35 -14.89
CA ARG A 111 15.62 24.84 -14.80
C ARG A 111 15.29 23.92 -15.95
N GLU A 112 15.56 24.32 -17.19
CA GLU A 112 15.27 23.51 -18.37
C GLU A 112 16.09 22.20 -18.38
N ARG A 113 17.37 22.24 -18.02
CA ARG A 113 18.18 21.02 -17.84
C ARG A 113 17.58 20.07 -16.80
N ARG A 114 17.10 20.58 -15.66
CA ARG A 114 16.45 19.75 -14.63
C ARG A 114 15.14 19.16 -15.13
N LYS A 115 14.32 19.93 -15.84
CA LYS A 115 13.06 19.45 -16.44
C LYS A 115 13.33 18.31 -17.41
N GLU A 116 14.31 18.47 -18.29
CA GLU A 116 14.65 17.43 -19.28
C GLU A 116 15.21 16.17 -18.60
N GLN A 117 16.06 16.32 -17.57
CA GLN A 117 16.50 15.19 -16.77
C GLN A 117 15.36 14.48 -16.05
N ASN A 118 14.43 15.24 -15.46
CA ASN A 118 13.25 14.68 -14.80
C ASN A 118 12.33 13.98 -15.81
N ARG A 119 12.13 14.55 -17.00
CA ARG A 119 11.39 13.94 -18.11
C ARG A 119 11.97 12.58 -18.48
N ARG A 120 13.29 12.50 -18.70
CA ARG A 120 14.00 11.24 -18.98
C ARG A 120 13.91 10.26 -17.82
N ALA A 121 14.05 10.72 -16.59
CA ALA A 121 13.94 9.87 -15.40
C ALA A 121 12.53 9.31 -15.22
N ALA A 122 11.49 10.13 -15.41
CA ALA A 122 10.09 9.73 -15.34
C ALA A 122 9.77 8.70 -16.43
N LEU A 123 10.24 8.92 -17.67
CA LEU A 123 10.08 7.95 -18.75
C LEU A 123 10.72 6.60 -18.40
N ARG A 124 11.98 6.61 -17.96
CA ARG A 124 12.68 5.38 -17.51
C ARG A 124 11.96 4.68 -16.36
N CYS A 125 11.45 5.44 -15.39
CA CYS A 125 10.69 4.90 -14.27
C CYS A 125 9.41 4.20 -14.76
N ARG A 126 8.65 4.85 -15.65
CA ARG A 126 7.44 4.28 -16.26
C ARG A 126 7.74 3.02 -17.06
N MET A 127 8.78 3.04 -17.89
CA MET A 127 9.20 1.86 -18.67
C MET A 127 9.63 0.72 -17.77
N LYS A 128 10.47 0.97 -16.75
CA LYS A 128 10.87 -0.06 -15.78
C LYS A 128 9.68 -0.67 -15.05
N LYS A 129 8.69 0.15 -14.66
CA LYS A 129 7.45 -0.35 -14.03
C LYS A 129 6.66 -1.23 -14.99
N LYS A 130 6.56 -0.83 -16.26
CA LYS A 130 5.90 -1.63 -17.32
C LYS A 130 6.62 -2.96 -17.54
N ASP A 131 7.94 -2.96 -17.67
CA ASP A 131 8.74 -4.17 -17.89
C ASP A 131 8.62 -5.14 -16.73
N VAL A 132 8.65 -4.65 -15.48
CA VAL A 132 8.44 -5.50 -14.30
C VAL A 132 7.05 -6.11 -14.30
N LYS A 133 6.01 -5.33 -14.67
CA LYS A 133 4.65 -5.84 -14.79
C LYS A 133 4.54 -6.91 -15.87
N MET A 134 5.11 -6.66 -17.05
CA MET A 134 5.11 -7.62 -18.16
C MET A 134 5.83 -8.93 -17.80
N LYS A 135 7.01 -8.85 -17.20
CA LYS A 135 7.75 -10.05 -16.77
C LYS A 135 6.96 -10.91 -15.77
N LYS A 136 6.27 -10.27 -14.83
CA LYS A 136 5.41 -10.99 -13.87
C LYS A 136 4.22 -11.64 -14.56
N GLU A 137 3.60 -10.98 -15.53
CA GLU A 137 2.50 -11.53 -16.31
C GLU A 137 2.95 -12.72 -17.18
N GLU A 138 4.10 -12.60 -17.84
CA GLU A 138 4.72 -13.69 -18.61
C GLU A 138 5.03 -14.90 -17.71
N GLU A 139 5.59 -14.67 -16.53
CA GLU A 139 5.84 -15.74 -15.57
C GLU A 139 4.55 -16.38 -15.05
N PHE A 140 3.54 -15.56 -14.71
CA PHE A 140 2.23 -16.05 -14.28
C PHE A 140 1.57 -16.92 -15.35
N THR A 141 1.54 -16.45 -16.59
CA THR A 141 0.96 -17.20 -17.71
C THR A 141 1.73 -18.48 -18.02
N ARG A 142 3.07 -18.47 -17.90
CA ARG A 142 3.91 -19.67 -18.01
C ARG A 142 3.54 -20.70 -16.93
N LEU A 143 3.56 -20.30 -15.66
CA LEU A 143 3.25 -21.17 -14.52
C LEU A 143 1.82 -21.72 -14.61
N ARG A 144 0.86 -20.90 -15.05
CA ARG A 144 -0.52 -21.33 -15.26
C ARG A 144 -0.65 -22.41 -16.34
N ARG A 145 0.13 -22.32 -17.41
CA ARG A 145 0.18 -23.34 -18.46
C ARG A 145 0.78 -24.63 -17.92
N GLU A 146 1.95 -24.55 -17.29
CA GLU A 146 2.63 -25.71 -16.71
C GLU A 146 1.74 -26.44 -15.68
N ASN A 147 1.05 -25.70 -14.82
CA ASN A 147 0.13 -26.30 -13.86
C ASN A 147 -1.02 -27.04 -14.55
N LYS A 148 -1.61 -26.43 -15.59
CA LYS A 148 -2.67 -27.07 -16.38
C LYS A 148 -2.19 -28.36 -17.07
N ASP A 149 -0.96 -28.35 -17.58
CA ASP A 149 -0.38 -29.52 -18.25
C ASP A 149 -0.15 -30.65 -17.23
N LEU A 150 0.41 -30.33 -16.06
CA LEU A 150 0.61 -31.26 -14.95
C LEU A 150 -0.72 -31.82 -14.41
N ASP A 151 -1.74 -31.00 -14.24
CA ASP A 151 -3.08 -31.44 -13.85
C ASP A 151 -3.66 -32.43 -14.87
N GLY A 152 -3.43 -32.20 -16.16
CA GLY A 152 -3.80 -33.11 -17.24
C GLY A 152 -3.09 -34.47 -17.13
N GLU A 153 -1.79 -34.48 -16.82
CA GLU A 153 -1.03 -35.70 -16.59
C GLU A 153 -1.53 -36.48 -15.37
N VAL A 154 -1.80 -35.79 -14.26
CA VAL A 154 -2.36 -36.38 -13.04
C VAL A 154 -3.71 -37.04 -13.33
N GLN A 155 -4.59 -36.36 -14.07
CA GLN A 155 -5.89 -36.91 -14.46
C GLN A 155 -5.74 -38.16 -15.33
N LYS A 156 -4.84 -38.12 -16.32
CA LYS A 156 -4.59 -39.27 -17.20
C LYS A 156 -4.10 -40.48 -16.41
N ILE A 157 -3.09 -40.31 -15.55
CA ILE A 157 -2.54 -41.39 -14.73
C ILE A 157 -3.61 -41.92 -13.77
N SER A 158 -4.42 -41.04 -13.18
CA SER A 158 -5.52 -41.45 -12.30
C SER A 158 -6.55 -42.30 -13.03
N GLN A 159 -6.89 -41.93 -14.27
CA GLN A 159 -7.79 -42.69 -15.12
C GLN A 159 -7.20 -44.05 -15.49
N ASP A 160 -5.92 -44.10 -15.88
CA ASP A 160 -5.22 -45.35 -16.19
C ASP A 160 -5.21 -46.30 -14.98
N ILE A 161 -4.97 -45.78 -13.77
CA ILE A 161 -5.05 -46.57 -12.53
C ILE A 161 -6.45 -47.13 -12.32
N LEU A 162 -7.50 -46.32 -12.51
CA LEU A 162 -8.88 -46.76 -12.35
C LEU A 162 -9.25 -47.84 -13.38
N ASP A 163 -8.84 -47.66 -14.64
CA ASP A 163 -9.09 -48.63 -15.70
C ASP A 163 -8.37 -49.96 -15.45
N LEU A 164 -7.10 -49.91 -15.04
CA LEU A 164 -6.33 -51.11 -14.67
C LEU A 164 -6.94 -51.82 -13.46
N LYS A 165 -7.33 -51.08 -12.41
CA LYS A 165 -8.02 -51.65 -11.26
C LYS A 165 -9.34 -52.31 -11.66
N ARG A 166 -10.10 -51.70 -12.56
CA ARG A 166 -11.35 -52.28 -13.09
C ARG A 166 -11.07 -53.59 -13.81
N VAL A 167 -10.11 -53.62 -14.73
CA VAL A 167 -9.73 -54.84 -15.47
C VAL A 167 -9.29 -55.94 -14.52
N LEU A 168 -8.45 -55.62 -13.54
CA LEU A 168 -7.99 -56.57 -12.52
C LEU A 168 -9.18 -57.12 -11.71
N ASN A 169 -10.07 -56.26 -11.24
CA ASN A 169 -11.25 -56.68 -10.48
C ASN A 169 -12.22 -57.54 -11.30
N CYS A 170 -12.38 -57.25 -12.59
CA CYS A 170 -13.16 -58.10 -13.50
C CYS A 170 -12.54 -59.50 -13.58
N HIS A 171 -11.23 -59.60 -13.82
CA HIS A 171 -10.54 -60.89 -13.86
C HIS A 171 -10.65 -61.67 -12.55
N LEU A 172 -10.50 -61.01 -11.40
CA LEU A 172 -10.65 -61.65 -10.09
C LEU A 172 -12.08 -62.14 -9.84
N SER A 173 -13.09 -61.43 -10.34
CA SER A 173 -14.50 -61.79 -10.15
C SER A 173 -15.00 -62.87 -11.13
N SER A 174 -14.35 -63.00 -12.29
CA SER A 174 -14.75 -63.98 -13.32
C SER A 174 -14.38 -65.43 -12.99
N GLY A 175 -13.59 -65.69 -11.95
CA GLY A 175 -13.25 -67.05 -11.49
C GLY A 175 -12.22 -67.81 -12.35
N ASP A 176 -11.92 -67.33 -13.56
CA ASP A 176 -10.94 -67.94 -14.49
C ASP A 176 -9.49 -67.49 -14.25
N CYS A 177 -9.21 -66.81 -13.14
CA CYS A 177 -7.91 -66.20 -12.85
C CYS A 177 -7.04 -67.09 -11.93
N HIS A 178 -5.96 -67.66 -12.48
CA HIS A 178 -5.01 -68.51 -11.74
C HIS A 178 -4.03 -67.72 -10.84
N ILE A 179 -4.17 -66.39 -10.74
CA ILE A 179 -3.30 -65.50 -9.94
C ILE A 179 -3.60 -65.61 -8.43
N GLY A 180 -4.73 -66.22 -8.03
CA GLY A 180 -5.17 -66.34 -6.63
C GLY A 180 -4.45 -67.37 -5.75
N GLY A 181 -3.38 -68.00 -6.21
CA GLY A 181 -2.71 -69.11 -5.49
C GLY A 181 -1.67 -68.73 -4.42
N ILE A 182 -1.39 -67.43 -4.19
CA ILE A 182 -0.29 -66.99 -3.29
C ILE A 182 -0.76 -65.96 -2.25
N THR A 183 -2.03 -65.98 -1.84
CA THR A 183 -2.56 -65.04 -0.83
C THR A 183 -3.03 -65.74 0.44
N GLU A 184 -2.13 -66.46 1.10
CA GLU A 184 -2.18 -66.59 2.56
C GLU A 184 -1.03 -65.74 3.12
N GLY A 185 -1.26 -64.45 3.38
CA GLY A 185 -0.25 -63.66 4.11
C GLY A 185 -0.30 -62.14 4.07
N ILE A 186 -1.01 -61.50 3.14
CA ILE A 186 -1.03 -60.02 3.08
C ILE A 186 -2.38 -59.50 3.55
N ARG A 187 -2.43 -59.06 4.81
CA ARG A 187 -3.56 -58.36 5.43
C ARG A 187 -3.75 -57.02 4.73
N THR A 188 -4.84 -56.87 4.00
CA THR A 188 -5.29 -55.59 3.44
C THR A 188 -6.09 -54.82 4.50
N ASP A 189 -5.44 -54.39 5.59
CA ASP A 189 -6.12 -53.61 6.64
C ASP A 189 -5.83 -52.08 6.56
N ASP A 190 -4.98 -51.61 5.63
CA ASP A 190 -4.64 -50.18 5.52
C ASP A 190 -4.81 -49.61 4.09
N CYS A 191 -5.91 -49.96 3.42
CA CYS A 191 -6.43 -49.15 2.32
C CYS A 191 -7.39 -48.12 2.90
N GLN A 192 -6.86 -47.11 3.62
CA GLN A 192 -7.61 -45.87 3.69
C GLN A 192 -7.71 -45.34 2.25
N PRO A 193 -8.93 -45.05 1.73
CA PRO A 193 -9.01 -44.24 0.52
C PRO A 193 -8.17 -42.99 0.78
N PRO A 194 -7.42 -42.46 -0.22
CA PRO A 194 -6.85 -41.13 -0.06
C PRO A 194 -8.03 -40.25 0.35
N THR A 195 -8.01 -39.83 1.62
CA THR A 195 -9.03 -38.93 2.16
C THR A 195 -9.13 -37.85 1.13
N SER A 196 -10.31 -37.73 0.53
CA SER A 196 -10.75 -36.60 -0.27
C SER A 196 -9.93 -35.39 0.17
N PHE A 197 -8.88 -35.05 -0.58
CA PHE A 197 -8.13 -33.84 -0.32
C PHE A 197 -9.17 -32.80 -0.59
N SER A 198 -9.72 -32.28 0.50
CA SER A 198 -10.97 -31.56 0.49
C SER A 198 -10.79 -30.45 -0.51
N GLU A 199 -11.54 -30.57 -1.60
CA GLU A 199 -11.88 -29.55 -2.57
C GLU A 199 -12.72 -28.48 -1.84
N LYS A 200 -12.10 -27.88 -0.83
CA LYS A 200 -12.59 -26.78 -0.03
C LYS A 200 -11.40 -25.86 0.13
N GLN A 201 -11.55 -24.66 -0.44
CA GLN A 201 -10.70 -23.49 -0.27
C GLN A 201 -9.52 -23.32 -1.25
N LEU A 202 -9.76 -23.47 -2.55
CA LEU A 202 -9.18 -22.49 -3.48
C LEU A 202 -10.21 -21.93 -4.47
N GLU A 203 -11.47 -21.84 -4.04
CA GLU A 203 -12.21 -20.60 -4.25
C GLU A 203 -11.81 -19.63 -3.14
N ARG A 204 -10.56 -19.14 -3.19
CA ARG A 204 -10.39 -17.74 -2.82
C ARG A 204 -11.05 -16.99 -3.96
N SER A 205 -12.34 -16.71 -3.78
CA SER A 205 -12.92 -15.49 -4.31
C SER A 205 -11.91 -14.40 -4.04
N ASP A 206 -11.18 -13.99 -5.08
CA ASP A 206 -10.39 -12.77 -5.02
C ASP A 206 -11.39 -11.66 -4.67
N PRO A 207 -11.29 -10.98 -3.50
CA PRO A 207 -12.06 -9.76 -3.26
C PRO A 207 -11.54 -8.58 -4.11
N CYS A 208 -10.91 -8.85 -5.26
CA CYS A 208 -10.35 -7.86 -6.18
C CYS A 208 -11.03 -7.87 -7.56
N ASN A 209 -12.03 -8.73 -7.82
CA ASN A 209 -12.71 -8.76 -9.13
C ASN A 209 -14.13 -8.17 -9.11
N THR A 210 -14.31 -7.07 -8.38
CA THR A 210 -15.47 -6.18 -8.53
C THR A 210 -14.99 -4.74 -8.56
N GLU A 211 -14.36 -4.35 -9.67
CA GLU A 211 -14.15 -2.98 -10.16
C GLU A 211 -12.97 -3.04 -11.14
N ASN A 212 -13.17 -3.48 -12.39
CA ASN A 212 -12.29 -3.16 -13.53
C ASN A 212 -12.96 -3.47 -14.88
N ASN A 213 -14.29 -3.30 -14.99
CA ASN A 213 -15.02 -3.24 -16.25
C ASN A 213 -15.79 -1.91 -16.39
N ALA A 214 -15.19 -0.82 -15.91
CA ALA A 214 -15.61 0.53 -16.19
C ALA A 214 -14.41 1.47 -16.03
N LEU A 215 -13.46 1.41 -16.97
CA LEU A 215 -12.50 2.47 -17.30
C LEU A 215 -11.58 1.90 -18.41
N HIS A 216 -12.20 1.65 -19.57
CA HIS A 216 -11.51 1.27 -20.79
C HIS A 216 -11.82 2.27 -21.89
N ASP A 217 -11.79 3.57 -21.58
CA ASP A 217 -11.96 4.63 -22.59
C ASP A 217 -11.10 5.91 -22.40
N ASP A 218 -10.25 6.05 -21.37
CA ASP A 218 -9.46 7.29 -21.17
C ASP A 218 -7.94 7.19 -21.47
N GLU A 219 -7.42 6.04 -21.91
CA GLU A 219 -6.00 5.93 -22.34
C GLU A 219 -5.81 6.10 -23.86
N LYS A 220 -6.73 6.79 -24.55
CA LYS A 220 -6.58 7.12 -25.98
C LYS A 220 -6.01 8.51 -26.31
N ASP A 221 -5.80 9.39 -25.33
CA ASP A 221 -5.41 10.79 -25.63
C ASP A 221 -4.00 11.21 -25.17
N PHE A 222 -3.13 10.28 -24.75
CA PHE A 222 -1.73 10.62 -24.43
C PHE A 222 -0.70 10.10 -25.46
N PHE A 223 -1.17 9.60 -26.60
CA PHE A 223 -0.36 9.29 -27.78
C PHE A 223 -0.71 10.29 -28.88
N ASP A 224 -0.37 11.58 -28.70
CA ASP A 224 -0.27 12.56 -29.81
C ASP A 224 0.42 13.86 -29.36
N LEU A 225 1.45 13.76 -28.51
CA LEU A 225 2.46 14.82 -28.48
C LEU A 225 3.52 14.48 -29.51
N GLU A 226 3.20 14.93 -30.72
CA GLU A 226 4.04 15.05 -31.90
C GLU A 226 5.53 15.09 -31.54
N PHE A 227 6.21 14.06 -32.02
CA PHE A 227 7.63 14.03 -32.25
C PHE A 227 7.95 15.06 -33.36
N LEU A 228 8.03 16.35 -33.01
CA LEU A 228 8.62 17.35 -33.89
C LEU A 228 10.15 17.29 -33.71
N PRO A 229 10.92 16.85 -34.72
CA PRO A 229 12.37 16.93 -34.64
C PRO A 229 12.82 18.41 -34.66
N ASP A 230 13.67 18.77 -33.70
CA ASP A 230 14.35 20.07 -33.56
C ASP A 230 15.45 20.28 -34.64
N ASP A 231 15.15 19.98 -35.90
CA ASP A 231 16.04 20.22 -37.03
C ASP A 231 15.55 21.42 -37.85
N PHE A 232 15.59 22.64 -37.28
CA PHE A 232 15.66 23.89 -38.07
C PHE A 232 16.04 25.11 -37.21
N LEU A 233 17.28 25.15 -36.73
CA LEU A 233 17.97 26.41 -36.38
C LEU A 233 19.44 26.25 -36.74
N GLN A 234 19.73 26.42 -38.04
CA GLN A 234 21.01 26.91 -38.55
C GLN A 234 20.92 28.43 -38.70
#